data_AF-A0AA39SAG0-F1
#
_entry.id   AF-A0AA39SAG0-F1
#
_cell.length_a   1.000
_cell.length_b   1.000
_cell.length_c   1.000
_cell.angle_alpha   90.00
_cell.angle_beta   90.00
_cell.angle_gamma   90.00
#
_symmetry.space_group_name_H-M   'P 1'
#
loop_
_entity.id
_entity.type
_entity.pdbx_description
1 polymer ?
#
loop_
_entity_poly.entity_id
_entity_poly.type
_entity_poly.pdbx_seq_one_letter_code
_entity_poly.pdbx_strand_id
1 'polypeptide(L)'
;MTEADSSNITVGQEIIIPINCSCSSLFSQAIVMYNLSSSDSFAAVACGVFEGLVKTQSLVEQNPGSEGDNPDALMIKVPIRCACPNGNDTSNGVKFLVTYPVIKDDNTDLIARKFGLPEIKVLEANRLESSPTIFPQTIVLIPLNDTPVVNRDIEDPALSPRGVIPLTKVTSGETTLKPLVFLVPCVVLAVVCMIVASCVFLCIQRKNHPRHFQPLSARSPLSPNLSPSLSPKLSPAFLDGMSKLKHSLINYSLEELRIATENFNKASVIGTAMYRGSIGGSYVAIKKINSEDAARHIIDILTKINHLNVVKLEGCCHRKRPYLVFEFAENGSLRDCLSNDTMSRQLTWEKRMQIAFDLAVAIHYIHYCTKPAYVHRNINSRNVLITMDWRAKISGFRLAKPVVCKEENEKISLNESVIVGRKGYLAPEYLTDGLATLKVDVFAYGIVLLELLSGREVTMEGKLLKDSVDFLLDCGLEGSSGCLDKLNEFWDPALEGGDYPLGDAICLTLLAKACTEEDPHQRPTMNDVLKAISRMA
;
A
#
# COMPACT_ATOMS: atom_id res chain seq x y z
N MET A 1 -23.26 -0.98 33.97
CA MET A 1 -24.72 -1.21 33.98
C MET A 1 -25.01 -2.23 35.06
N THR A 2 -26.00 -2.00 35.91
CA THR A 2 -26.49 -3.00 36.87
C THR A 2 -27.43 -3.96 36.14
N GLU A 3 -27.66 -5.17 36.68
CA GLU A 3 -28.56 -6.19 36.11
C GLU A 3 -30.01 -5.70 35.87
N ALA A 4 -30.40 -4.56 36.45
CA ALA A 4 -31.72 -3.96 36.27
C ALA A 4 -31.90 -3.23 34.92
N ASP A 5 -30.82 -2.89 34.20
CA ASP A 5 -30.89 -2.18 32.91
C ASP A 5 -30.97 -3.12 31.69
N SER A 6 -30.66 -4.41 31.84
CA SER A 6 -30.60 -5.36 30.71
C SER A 6 -31.98 -5.84 30.22
N SER A 7 -33.05 -5.66 31.01
CA SER A 7 -34.40 -6.11 30.65
C SER A 7 -35.12 -5.21 29.62
N ASN A 8 -34.54 -4.07 29.25
CA ASN A 8 -35.10 -3.10 28.30
C ASN A 8 -34.31 -2.99 26.98
N ILE A 9 -33.41 -3.93 26.70
CA ILE A 9 -32.59 -3.93 25.48
C ILE A 9 -33.23 -4.85 24.45
N THR A 10 -33.60 -4.31 23.29
CA THR A 10 -34.10 -5.14 22.17
C THR A 10 -32.96 -5.59 21.26
N VAL A 11 -33.10 -6.77 20.65
CA VAL A 11 -32.11 -7.28 19.69
C VAL A 11 -31.97 -6.30 18.53
N GLY A 12 -30.72 -5.96 18.17
CA GLY A 12 -30.42 -4.96 17.13
C GLY A 12 -30.41 -3.51 17.62
N GLN A 13 -30.57 -3.26 18.92
CA GLN A 13 -30.50 -1.91 19.49
C GLN A 13 -29.05 -1.49 19.79
N GLU A 14 -28.60 -0.37 19.21
CA GLU A 14 -27.34 0.26 19.58
C GLU A 14 -27.39 0.79 21.04
N ILE A 15 -26.37 0.45 21.84
CA ILE A 15 -26.24 0.88 23.24
C ILE A 15 -24.89 1.55 23.47
N ILE A 16 -24.86 2.53 24.38
CA ILE A 16 -23.62 3.16 24.84
C ILE A 16 -23.22 2.53 26.17
N ILE A 17 -22.04 1.93 26.21
CA ILE A 17 -21.50 1.30 27.41
C ILE A 17 -20.46 2.23 28.05
N PRO A 18 -20.69 2.74 29.27
CA PRO A 18 -19.69 3.54 29.97
C PRO A 18 -18.53 2.66 30.42
N ILE A 19 -17.30 3.02 30.02
CA ILE A 19 -16.06 2.35 30.39
C ILE A 19 -15.07 3.34 31.04
N ASN A 20 -14.33 2.86 32.04
CA ASN A 20 -13.25 3.64 32.65
C ASN A 20 -11.96 3.40 31.86
N CYS A 21 -11.56 4.39 31.07
CA CYS A 21 -10.37 4.30 30.23
C CYS A 21 -9.09 4.54 31.04
N SER A 22 -8.13 3.62 30.95
CA SER A 22 -6.77 3.83 31.46
C SER A 22 -5.88 4.34 30.33
N CYS A 23 -5.39 5.58 30.47
CA CYS A 23 -4.61 6.25 29.42
C CYS A 23 -3.15 6.41 29.87
N SER A 24 -2.25 5.66 29.22
CA SER A 24 -0.80 5.81 29.36
C SER A 24 -0.22 6.53 28.14
N SER A 25 1.05 6.94 28.20
CA SER A 25 1.76 7.56 27.07
C SER A 25 1.90 6.65 25.84
N LEU A 26 1.69 5.34 25.98
CA LEU A 26 1.90 4.35 24.93
C LEU A 26 0.60 3.70 24.41
N PHE A 27 -0.42 3.58 25.25
CA PHE A 27 -1.73 2.99 24.89
C PHE A 27 -2.84 3.47 25.82
N SER A 28 -4.07 3.47 25.31
CA SER A 28 -5.29 3.82 26.04
C SER A 28 -6.31 2.70 25.89
N GLN A 29 -6.65 2.04 27.01
CA GLN A 29 -7.53 0.87 27.00
C GLN A 29 -8.32 0.73 28.30
N ALA A 30 -9.45 0.04 28.21
CA ALA A 30 -10.24 -0.43 29.34
C ALA A 30 -10.25 -1.97 29.31
N ILE A 31 -9.90 -2.60 30.43
CA ILE A 31 -9.88 -4.06 30.53
C ILE A 31 -11.25 -4.53 31.03
N VAL A 32 -11.93 -5.32 30.21
CA VAL A 32 -13.18 -6.02 30.55
C VAL A 32 -12.89 -7.50 30.68
N MET A 33 -13.55 -8.17 31.62
CA MET A 33 -13.44 -9.62 31.78
C MET A 33 -14.56 -10.31 31.01
N TYR A 34 -14.23 -11.31 30.18
CA TYR A 34 -15.19 -12.08 29.41
C TYR A 34 -15.05 -13.58 29.68
N ASN A 35 -16.17 -14.29 29.82
CA ASN A 35 -16.17 -15.73 30.05
C ASN A 35 -16.18 -16.46 28.70
N LEU A 36 -15.09 -17.16 28.36
CA LEU A 36 -14.94 -17.85 27.09
C LEU A 36 -15.66 -19.20 27.12
N SER A 37 -16.56 -19.45 26.16
CA SER A 37 -17.14 -20.80 25.98
C SER A 37 -16.12 -21.72 25.34
N SER A 38 -16.21 -23.03 25.61
CA SER A 38 -15.29 -24.05 25.05
C SER A 38 -15.30 -24.14 23.52
N SER A 39 -16.28 -23.52 22.86
CA SER A 39 -16.42 -23.45 21.40
C SER A 39 -15.96 -22.13 20.78
N ASP A 40 -15.60 -21.12 21.58
CA ASP A 40 -15.37 -19.77 21.09
C ASP A 40 -13.89 -19.55 20.75
N SER A 41 -13.60 -19.14 19.51
CA SER A 41 -12.27 -18.65 19.13
C SER A 41 -12.13 -17.17 19.47
N PHE A 42 -10.90 -16.68 19.67
CA PHE A 42 -10.67 -15.24 19.86
C PHE A 42 -11.20 -14.38 18.70
N ALA A 43 -11.18 -14.92 17.48
CA ALA A 43 -11.77 -14.24 16.32
C ALA A 43 -13.30 -14.14 16.44
N ALA A 44 -13.97 -15.20 16.91
CA ALA A 44 -15.40 -15.18 17.17
C ALA A 44 -15.77 -14.20 18.30
N VAL A 45 -14.95 -14.10 19.34
CA VAL A 45 -15.14 -13.12 20.43
C VAL A 45 -14.95 -11.68 19.92
N ALA A 46 -13.85 -11.41 19.20
CA ALA A 46 -13.56 -10.06 18.70
C ALA A 46 -14.60 -9.56 17.69
N CYS A 47 -14.97 -10.41 16.71
CA CYS A 47 -15.88 -10.03 15.62
C CYS A 47 -17.36 -10.21 15.98
N GLY A 48 -17.70 -11.20 16.81
CA GLY A 48 -19.07 -11.56 17.13
C GLY A 48 -19.58 -10.94 18.42
N VAL A 49 -18.81 -11.06 19.51
CA VAL A 49 -19.26 -10.61 20.84
C VAL A 49 -18.97 -9.12 21.05
N PHE A 50 -17.77 -8.68 20.66
CA PHE A 50 -17.34 -7.29 20.82
C PHE A 50 -17.46 -6.49 19.51
N GLU A 51 -17.98 -7.09 18.44
CA GLU A 51 -18.34 -6.44 17.18
C GLU A 51 -17.27 -5.48 16.61
N GLY A 52 -15.98 -5.81 16.80
CA GLY A 52 -14.85 -4.99 16.32
C GLY A 52 -14.33 -3.93 17.29
N LEU A 53 -14.87 -3.81 18.51
CA LEU A 53 -14.35 -2.96 19.60
C LEU A 53 -13.00 -3.43 20.14
N VAL A 54 -12.65 -4.69 19.89
CA VAL A 54 -11.35 -5.30 20.21
C VAL A 54 -10.87 -6.07 18.98
N LYS A 55 -9.55 -6.15 18.81
CA LYS A 55 -8.92 -6.93 17.74
C LYS A 55 -8.49 -8.30 18.26
N THR A 56 -8.59 -9.33 17.41
CA THR A 56 -8.21 -10.71 17.75
C THR A 56 -6.79 -10.78 18.30
N GLN A 57 -5.85 -10.07 17.67
CA GLN A 57 -4.47 -10.03 18.13
C GLN A 57 -4.33 -9.42 19.53
N SER A 58 -5.09 -8.38 19.85
CA SER A 58 -5.09 -7.78 21.20
C SER A 58 -5.61 -8.76 22.26
N LEU A 59 -6.55 -9.65 21.90
CA LEU A 59 -6.98 -10.74 22.78
C LEU A 59 -5.85 -11.76 23.00
N VAL A 60 -5.16 -12.17 21.93
CA VAL A 60 -4.05 -13.13 22.01
C VAL A 60 -2.90 -12.58 22.87
N GLU A 61 -2.47 -11.34 22.61
CA GLU A 61 -1.38 -10.68 23.34
C GLU A 61 -1.69 -10.48 24.83
N GLN A 62 -2.95 -10.15 25.17
CA GLN A 62 -3.36 -9.91 26.55
C GLN A 62 -3.60 -11.20 27.34
N ASN A 63 -3.71 -12.34 26.65
CA ASN A 63 -4.00 -13.66 27.23
C ASN A 63 -3.03 -14.75 26.72
N PRO A 64 -1.72 -14.60 26.99
CA PRO A 64 -0.73 -15.59 26.57
C PRO A 64 -0.98 -16.92 27.31
N GLY A 65 -1.18 -18.01 26.57
CA GLY A 65 -1.37 -19.37 27.13
C GLY A 65 -2.81 -19.88 27.17
N SER A 66 -3.79 -19.12 26.66
CA SER A 66 -5.21 -19.55 26.60
C SER A 66 -5.54 -20.49 25.43
N GLU A 67 -4.59 -20.80 24.55
CA GLU A 67 -4.77 -21.72 23.41
C GLU A 67 -4.38 -23.19 23.73
N GLY A 68 -4.22 -23.57 25.00
CA GLY A 68 -3.88 -24.94 25.37
C GLY A 68 -4.52 -25.42 26.68
N ASP A 69 -5.35 -26.47 26.57
CA ASP A 69 -5.78 -27.41 27.62
C ASP A 69 -6.14 -26.84 29.01
N ASN A 70 -7.35 -26.31 29.16
CA ASN A 70 -8.13 -26.54 30.40
C ASN A 70 -9.65 -26.32 30.17
N PRO A 71 -10.55 -27.30 30.43
CA PRO A 71 -11.97 -27.19 30.09
C PRO A 71 -12.83 -26.35 31.05
N ASP A 72 -12.30 -25.90 32.18
CA ASP A 72 -13.10 -25.27 33.24
C ASP A 72 -12.81 -23.75 33.34
N ALA A 73 -13.68 -22.96 32.70
CA ALA A 73 -13.86 -21.50 32.83
C ALA A 73 -12.61 -20.62 32.66
N LEU A 74 -12.17 -20.42 31.40
CA LEU A 74 -11.19 -19.38 31.07
C LEU A 74 -11.86 -17.99 30.97
N MET A 75 -11.85 -17.27 32.09
CA MET A 75 -12.09 -15.82 32.10
C MET A 75 -10.92 -15.11 31.40
N ILE A 76 -11.17 -14.52 30.24
CA ILE A 76 -10.16 -13.81 29.45
C ILE A 76 -10.24 -12.29 29.67
N LYS A 77 -9.10 -11.61 29.52
CA LYS A 77 -8.98 -10.16 29.57
C LYS A 77 -9.22 -9.59 28.17
N VAL A 78 -10.22 -8.74 28.04
CA VAL A 78 -10.56 -8.06 26.79
C VAL A 78 -10.12 -6.59 26.88
N PRO A 79 -9.04 -6.20 26.20
CA PRO A 79 -8.58 -4.81 26.20
C PRO A 79 -9.40 -4.00 25.16
N ILE A 80 -10.50 -3.41 25.60
CA ILE A 80 -11.30 -2.50 24.76
C ILE A 80 -10.51 -1.22 24.57
N ARG A 81 -10.31 -0.83 23.32
CA ARG A 81 -9.63 0.44 23.00
C ARG A 81 -10.49 1.61 23.44
N CYS A 82 -9.87 2.61 24.04
CA CYS A 82 -10.54 3.86 24.40
C CYS A 82 -9.54 5.02 24.31
N ALA A 83 -9.99 6.26 24.56
CA ALA A 83 -9.10 7.42 24.55
C ALA A 83 -9.50 8.42 25.64
N CYS A 84 -8.51 9.14 26.16
CA CYS A 84 -8.72 10.27 27.07
C CYS A 84 -8.57 11.58 26.29
N PRO A 85 -9.42 12.59 26.57
CA PRO A 85 -9.26 13.92 25.98
C PRO A 85 -7.86 14.47 26.22
N ASN A 86 -7.19 14.94 25.17
CA ASN A 86 -5.90 15.59 25.27
C ASN A 86 -6.07 17.10 25.58
N GLY A 87 -4.95 17.84 25.73
CA GLY A 87 -4.98 19.27 26.05
C GLY A 87 -5.72 20.14 25.01
N ASN A 88 -5.68 19.74 23.73
CA ASN A 88 -6.41 20.42 22.66
C ASN A 88 -7.92 20.09 22.72
N ASP A 89 -8.25 18.82 22.96
CA ASP A 89 -9.64 18.36 23.07
C ASP A 89 -10.35 19.03 24.25
N THR A 90 -9.69 19.09 25.41
CA THR A 90 -10.19 19.77 26.61
C THR A 90 -10.35 21.28 26.39
N SER A 91 -9.43 21.92 25.66
CA SER A 91 -9.56 23.33 25.28
C SER A 91 -10.75 23.61 24.35
N ASN A 92 -11.15 22.61 23.55
CA ASN A 92 -12.34 22.65 22.68
C ASN A 92 -13.62 22.17 23.38
N GLY A 93 -13.56 21.90 24.69
CA GLY A 93 -14.70 21.52 25.52
C GLY A 93 -15.13 20.05 25.42
N VAL A 94 -14.30 19.19 24.82
CA VAL A 94 -14.58 17.74 24.70
C VAL A 94 -14.44 17.09 26.08
N LYS A 95 -15.51 16.42 26.52
CA LYS A 95 -15.56 15.70 27.81
C LYS A 95 -15.53 14.17 27.63
N PHE A 96 -16.07 13.68 26.52
CA PHE A 96 -16.19 12.25 26.23
C PHE A 96 -15.61 11.93 24.85
N LEU A 97 -14.92 10.80 24.76
CA LEU A 97 -14.48 10.21 23.49
C LEU A 97 -15.13 8.85 23.35
N VAL A 98 -16.19 8.77 22.55
CA VAL A 98 -16.89 7.51 22.31
C VAL A 98 -16.11 6.71 21.27
N THR A 99 -15.86 5.44 21.59
CA THR A 99 -15.23 4.47 20.69
C THR A 99 -16.34 3.80 19.90
N TYR A 100 -16.41 4.05 18.60
CA TYR A 100 -17.45 3.53 17.73
C TYR A 100 -16.85 2.57 16.69
N PRO A 101 -17.28 1.29 16.66
CA PRO A 101 -16.90 0.36 15.61
C PRO A 101 -17.75 0.67 14.37
N VAL A 102 -17.11 1.09 13.29
CA VAL A 102 -17.77 1.37 12.01
C VAL A 102 -18.51 0.12 11.55
N ILE A 103 -19.79 0.26 11.21
CA ILE A 103 -20.60 -0.84 10.67
C ILE A 103 -20.63 -0.78 9.14
N LYS A 104 -21.27 -1.78 8.52
CA LYS A 104 -21.41 -1.81 7.06
C LYS A 104 -22.24 -0.61 6.59
N ASP A 105 -21.79 0.03 5.51
CA ASP A 105 -22.43 1.19 4.86
C ASP A 105 -22.36 2.52 5.64
N ASP A 106 -21.62 2.54 6.75
CA ASP A 106 -21.27 3.77 7.44
C ASP A 106 -20.35 4.69 6.62
N ASN A 107 -20.56 6.00 6.81
CA ASN A 107 -19.61 7.04 6.44
C ASN A 107 -19.48 8.06 7.57
N THR A 108 -18.43 8.88 7.52
CA THR A 108 -18.12 9.84 8.59
C THR A 108 -19.21 10.88 8.81
N ASP A 109 -19.94 11.28 7.77
CA ASP A 109 -21.09 12.18 7.88
C ASP A 109 -22.28 11.52 8.61
N LEU A 110 -22.61 10.28 8.26
CA LEU A 110 -23.67 9.51 8.93
C LEU A 110 -23.37 9.32 10.41
N ILE A 111 -22.15 8.91 10.74
CA ILE A 111 -21.69 8.74 12.13
C ILE A 111 -21.75 10.09 12.85
N ALA A 112 -21.28 11.18 12.25
CA ALA A 112 -21.34 12.49 12.89
C ALA A 112 -22.78 12.93 13.18
N ARG A 113 -23.71 12.71 12.24
CA ARG A 113 -25.14 12.98 12.42
C ARG A 113 -25.79 12.12 13.52
N LYS A 114 -25.42 10.84 13.64
CA LYS A 114 -25.87 9.94 14.74
C LYS A 114 -25.56 10.52 16.11
N PHE A 115 -24.47 11.27 16.25
CA PHE A 115 -24.04 11.86 17.52
C PHE A 115 -24.26 13.38 17.60
N GLY A 116 -25.01 13.97 16.65
CA GLY A 116 -25.35 15.40 16.66
C GLY A 116 -24.15 16.33 16.48
N LEU A 117 -23.10 15.90 15.78
CA LEU A 117 -21.87 16.65 15.57
C LEU A 117 -21.66 16.99 14.08
N PRO A 118 -20.93 18.09 13.77
CA PRO A 118 -20.45 18.32 12.41
C PRO A 118 -19.35 17.31 12.06
N GLU A 119 -19.38 16.77 10.83
CA GLU A 119 -18.44 15.75 10.33
C GLU A 119 -16.97 16.11 10.56
N ILE A 120 -16.61 17.39 10.41
CA ILE A 120 -15.24 17.87 10.57
C ILE A 120 -14.64 17.54 11.94
N LYS A 121 -15.45 17.50 13.02
CA LYS A 121 -14.97 17.14 14.36
C LYS A 121 -14.59 15.66 14.44
N VAL A 122 -15.33 14.78 13.76
CA VAL A 122 -15.00 13.35 13.67
C VAL A 122 -13.74 13.17 12.83
N LEU A 123 -13.59 13.90 11.72
CA LEU A 123 -12.39 13.86 10.88
C LEU A 123 -11.14 14.31 11.65
N GLU A 124 -11.22 15.42 12.37
CA GLU A 124 -10.11 15.98 13.15
C GLU A 124 -9.68 15.05 14.29
N ALA A 125 -10.63 14.53 15.06
CA ALA A 125 -10.36 13.62 16.18
C ALA A 125 -9.66 12.33 15.72
N ASN A 126 -9.93 11.88 14.50
CA ASN A 126 -9.37 10.66 13.91
C ASN A 126 -8.23 10.91 12.92
N ARG A 127 -7.82 12.17 12.71
CA ARG A 127 -6.77 12.58 11.75
C ARG A 127 -7.04 12.12 10.31
N LEU A 128 -8.29 12.19 9.88
CA LEU A 128 -8.76 11.75 8.56
C LEU A 128 -8.74 12.90 7.52
N GLU A 129 -8.56 12.57 6.24
CA GLU A 129 -8.68 13.53 5.12
C GLU A 129 -10.16 13.87 4.83
N SER A 130 -10.42 14.86 3.97
CA SER A 130 -11.78 15.17 3.50
C SER A 130 -12.33 14.00 2.65
N SER A 131 -13.51 13.48 3.01
CA SER A 131 -14.13 12.29 2.42
C SER A 131 -13.32 10.99 2.60
N PRO A 132 -13.04 10.58 3.85
CA PRO A 132 -12.28 9.37 4.11
C PRO A 132 -13.07 8.11 3.72
N THR A 133 -12.36 7.07 3.29
CA THR A 133 -12.95 5.73 3.21
C THR A 133 -12.71 5.04 4.56
N ILE A 134 -13.78 4.82 5.32
CA ILE A 134 -13.77 4.04 6.55
C ILE A 134 -14.31 2.63 6.24
N PHE A 135 -13.75 1.60 6.89
CA PHE A 135 -14.14 0.21 6.67
C PHE A 135 -14.88 -0.34 7.90
N PRO A 136 -15.78 -1.31 7.74
CA PRO A 136 -16.42 -1.97 8.88
C PRO A 136 -15.40 -2.52 9.87
N GLN A 137 -15.73 -2.52 11.17
CA GLN A 137 -14.86 -2.91 12.29
C GLN A 137 -13.61 -2.02 12.47
N THR A 138 -13.55 -0.87 11.79
CA THR A 138 -12.60 0.20 12.13
C THR A 138 -13.14 0.95 13.34
N ILE A 139 -12.27 1.28 14.30
CA ILE A 139 -12.66 2.08 15.45
C ILE A 139 -12.45 3.56 15.13
N VAL A 140 -13.51 4.35 15.25
CA VAL A 140 -13.45 5.83 15.19
C VAL A 140 -13.80 6.44 16.55
N LEU A 141 -13.10 7.51 16.90
CA LEU A 141 -13.31 8.29 18.10
C LEU A 141 -14.28 9.44 17.82
N ILE A 142 -15.32 9.57 18.64
CA ILE A 142 -16.35 10.60 18.48
C ILE A 142 -16.24 11.57 19.66
N PRO A 143 -15.80 12.82 19.42
CA PRO A 143 -15.58 13.81 20.47
C PRO A 143 -16.89 14.52 20.87
N LEU A 144 -17.34 14.30 22.10
CA LEU A 144 -18.59 14.85 22.63
C LEU A 144 -18.35 15.78 23.82
N ASN A 145 -19.09 16.89 23.85
CA ASN A 145 -19.02 17.90 24.91
C ASN A 145 -20.00 17.60 26.06
N ASP A 146 -21.07 16.87 25.76
CA ASP A 146 -22.15 16.49 26.68
C ASP A 146 -22.26 14.98 26.78
N THR A 147 -23.09 14.49 27.70
CA THR A 147 -23.31 13.05 27.90
C THR A 147 -23.68 12.38 26.57
N PRO A 148 -22.97 11.31 26.16
CA PRO A 148 -23.22 10.67 24.88
C PRO A 148 -24.66 10.16 24.74
N VAL A 149 -25.30 10.50 23.63
CA VAL A 149 -26.61 9.99 23.21
C VAL A 149 -26.53 9.65 21.73
N VAL A 150 -26.98 8.45 21.36
CA VAL A 150 -27.11 8.03 19.95
C VAL A 150 -28.50 8.43 19.46
N ASN A 151 -28.56 9.19 18.36
CA ASN A 151 -29.80 9.50 17.67
C ASN A 151 -30.32 8.28 16.93
N ARG A 152 -31.45 7.74 17.38
CA ARG A 152 -32.06 6.49 16.88
C ARG A 152 -33.00 6.70 15.70
N ASP A 153 -33.31 7.95 15.36
CA ASP A 153 -34.19 8.28 14.23
C ASP A 153 -33.45 8.19 12.88
N ILE A 154 -32.14 7.92 12.90
CA ILE A 154 -31.33 7.66 11.72
C ILE A 154 -31.26 6.14 11.53
N GLU A 155 -32.10 5.61 10.64
CA GLU A 155 -32.16 4.17 10.34
C GLU A 155 -30.84 3.66 9.74
N ASP A 156 -30.37 2.53 10.26
CA ASP A 156 -29.30 1.76 9.64
C ASP A 156 -29.80 1.09 8.35
N PRO A 157 -29.00 1.05 7.27
CA PRO A 157 -29.33 0.25 6.10
C PRO A 157 -29.43 -1.24 6.46
N ALA A 158 -30.67 -1.76 6.49
CA ALA A 158 -31.11 -3.14 6.72
C ALA A 158 -30.02 -4.22 7.02
N LEU A 159 -29.94 -4.63 8.29
CA LEU A 159 -29.28 -5.87 8.72
C LEU A 159 -30.02 -7.09 8.14
N SER A 160 -29.35 -7.85 7.26
CA SER A 160 -29.86 -9.16 6.81
C SER A 160 -29.53 -10.22 7.88
N PRO A 161 -30.50 -11.03 8.36
CA PRO A 161 -30.22 -12.10 9.31
C PRO A 161 -29.40 -13.21 8.62
N ARG A 162 -28.17 -13.45 9.08
CA ARG A 162 -27.29 -14.51 8.54
C ARG A 162 -27.76 -15.88 9.04
N GLY A 163 -28.27 -16.70 8.12
CA GLY A 163 -28.55 -18.12 8.34
C GLY A 163 -27.28 -18.97 8.31
N VAL A 164 -27.27 -20.03 9.12
CA VAL A 164 -26.21 -21.04 9.24
C VAL A 164 -26.14 -21.92 7.99
N ILE A 165 -24.95 -22.15 7.42
CA ILE A 165 -24.72 -23.03 6.26
C ILE A 165 -24.49 -24.47 6.76
N PRO A 166 -25.25 -25.49 6.30
CA PRO A 166 -24.94 -26.89 6.57
C PRO A 166 -23.97 -27.48 5.53
N LEU A 167 -23.01 -28.26 6.01
CA LEU A 167 -21.97 -28.94 5.22
C LEU A 167 -22.47 -30.33 4.76
N THR A 168 -22.37 -30.66 3.47
CA THR A 168 -22.62 -32.02 2.93
C THR A 168 -21.39 -32.59 2.24
N LYS A 169 -21.11 -33.88 2.51
CA LYS A 169 -20.03 -34.69 1.93
C LYS A 169 -20.41 -35.23 0.55
N VAL A 170 -19.46 -35.29 -0.39
CA VAL A 170 -19.59 -35.96 -1.69
C VAL A 170 -18.63 -37.17 -1.75
N THR A 171 -19.17 -38.31 -2.19
CA THR A 171 -18.49 -39.59 -2.35
C THR A 171 -18.01 -39.79 -3.79
N SER A 172 -16.87 -40.46 -3.94
CA SER A 172 -16.11 -40.71 -5.18
C SER A 172 -16.70 -41.80 -6.09
N GLY A 173 -16.52 -41.64 -7.41
CA GLY A 173 -16.71 -42.69 -8.43
C GLY A 173 -15.58 -42.70 -9.46
N GLU A 174 -15.00 -43.88 -9.70
CA GLU A 174 -13.93 -44.17 -10.67
C GLU A 174 -14.44 -44.35 -12.11
N THR A 175 -13.58 -44.21 -13.14
CA THR A 175 -13.26 -45.30 -14.12
C THR A 175 -12.28 -44.88 -15.25
N THR A 176 -11.16 -45.62 -15.30
CA THR A 176 -10.40 -46.25 -16.41
C THR A 176 -9.95 -45.54 -17.71
N LEU A 177 -8.63 -45.61 -17.94
CA LEU A 177 -7.79 -45.32 -19.12
C LEU A 177 -7.76 -46.42 -20.20
N LYS A 178 -7.43 -46.07 -21.47
CA LYS A 178 -6.51 -46.83 -22.38
C LYS A 178 -5.78 -45.93 -23.43
N PRO A 179 -4.61 -46.36 -24.00
CA PRO A 179 -3.65 -45.48 -24.70
C PRO A 179 -3.35 -45.85 -26.18
N LEU A 180 -2.59 -45.00 -26.92
CA LEU A 180 -1.65 -45.46 -27.97
C LEU A 180 -0.55 -44.44 -28.30
N VAL A 181 0.67 -44.96 -28.48
CA VAL A 181 1.95 -44.32 -28.84
C VAL A 181 2.29 -44.66 -30.31
N PHE A 182 2.97 -43.76 -31.05
CA PHE A 182 4.15 -43.98 -31.92
C PHE A 182 4.36 -42.83 -32.93
N LEU A 183 5.51 -42.13 -32.87
CA LEU A 183 6.31 -41.53 -33.99
C LEU A 183 7.33 -40.49 -33.45
N VAL A 184 8.37 -40.95 -32.75
CA VAL A 184 9.46 -40.10 -32.21
C VAL A 184 10.79 -40.12 -33.02
N PRO A 185 11.15 -41.12 -33.85
CA PRO A 185 12.51 -41.14 -34.43
C PRO A 185 12.77 -40.12 -35.55
N CYS A 186 11.73 -39.63 -36.24
CA CYS A 186 11.93 -38.82 -37.45
C CYS A 186 12.22 -37.33 -37.19
N VAL A 187 11.77 -36.80 -36.05
CA VAL A 187 11.89 -35.36 -35.74
C VAL A 187 13.31 -34.99 -35.28
N VAL A 188 13.99 -35.89 -34.58
CA VAL A 188 15.32 -35.63 -34.00
C VAL A 188 16.38 -35.42 -35.09
N LEU A 189 16.29 -36.17 -36.20
CA LEU A 189 17.28 -36.07 -37.28
C LEU A 189 17.18 -34.75 -38.06
N ALA A 190 15.98 -34.18 -38.19
CA ALA A 190 15.75 -32.90 -38.86
C ALA A 190 16.32 -31.71 -38.07
N VAL A 191 16.19 -31.74 -36.73
CA VAL A 191 16.67 -30.66 -35.85
C VAL A 191 18.19 -30.56 -35.85
N VAL A 192 18.91 -31.69 -35.90
CA VAL A 192 20.38 -31.70 -35.90
C VAL A 192 20.94 -31.07 -37.19
N CYS A 193 20.32 -31.33 -38.34
CA CYS A 193 20.76 -30.74 -39.61
C CYS A 193 20.58 -29.21 -39.66
N MET A 194 19.52 -28.68 -39.03
CA MET A 194 19.25 -27.23 -38.97
C MET A 194 20.26 -26.48 -38.11
N ILE A 195 20.70 -27.07 -37.01
CA ILE A 195 21.68 -26.44 -36.09
C ILE A 195 23.05 -26.31 -36.77
N VAL A 196 23.48 -27.34 -37.51
CA VAL A 196 24.78 -27.31 -38.21
C VAL A 196 24.81 -26.22 -39.30
N ALA A 197 23.71 -26.04 -40.04
CA ALA A 197 23.61 -25.00 -41.05
C ALA A 197 23.66 -23.58 -40.45
N SER A 198 23.01 -23.37 -39.30
CA SER A 198 23.01 -22.08 -38.58
C SER A 198 24.39 -21.70 -38.04
N CYS A 199 25.15 -22.67 -37.51
CA CYS A 199 26.50 -22.42 -37.02
C CYS A 199 27.48 -22.02 -38.13
N VAL A 200 27.35 -22.60 -39.33
CA VAL A 200 28.17 -22.22 -40.50
C VAL A 200 27.86 -20.78 -40.93
N PHE A 201 26.59 -20.38 -40.91
CA PHE A 201 26.16 -19.04 -41.28
C PHE A 201 26.71 -17.94 -40.34
N LEU A 202 26.69 -18.19 -39.02
CA LEU A 202 27.19 -17.23 -38.03
C LEU A 202 28.72 -17.05 -38.06
N CYS A 203 29.46 -18.12 -38.41
CA CYS A 203 30.91 -18.05 -38.58
C CYS A 203 31.31 -17.19 -39.80
N ILE A 204 30.48 -17.14 -40.85
CA ILE A 204 30.72 -16.31 -42.03
C ILE A 204 30.45 -14.83 -41.71
N GLN A 205 29.42 -14.52 -40.90
CA GLN A 205 29.09 -13.12 -40.57
C GLN A 205 30.12 -12.43 -39.66
N ARG A 206 30.77 -13.16 -38.75
CA ARG A 206 31.76 -12.57 -37.82
C ARG A 206 33.06 -12.12 -38.49
N LYS A 207 33.33 -12.52 -39.73
CA LYS A 207 34.56 -12.15 -40.44
C LYS A 207 34.50 -10.76 -41.11
N ASN A 208 33.32 -10.13 -41.17
CA ASN A 208 33.09 -8.93 -41.99
C ASN A 208 32.95 -7.58 -41.23
N HIS A 209 32.98 -7.52 -39.89
CA HIS A 209 32.86 -6.23 -39.19
C HIS A 209 33.64 -6.15 -37.86
N PRO A 210 34.80 -5.47 -37.82
CA PRO A 210 35.39 -5.00 -36.56
C PRO A 210 34.87 -3.57 -36.27
N ARG A 211 34.35 -3.31 -35.06
CA ARG A 211 34.05 -1.93 -34.61
C ARG A 211 34.86 -1.57 -33.36
N HIS A 212 35.57 -0.46 -33.51
CA HIS A 212 36.41 0.23 -32.53
C HIS A 212 35.53 1.13 -31.64
N PHE A 213 35.77 1.16 -30.33
CA PHE A 213 35.14 2.09 -29.39
C PHE A 213 36.20 2.95 -28.70
N GLN A 214 35.90 4.23 -28.49
CA GLN A 214 36.74 5.20 -27.79
C GLN A 214 35.84 6.05 -26.85
N PRO A 215 36.21 6.32 -25.59
CA PRO A 215 35.37 7.03 -24.63
C PRO A 215 35.67 8.54 -24.56
N LEU A 216 34.65 9.36 -24.30
CA LEU A 216 34.77 10.80 -24.05
C LEU A 216 34.61 11.16 -22.56
N SER A 217 35.26 12.26 -22.20
CA SER A 217 35.85 12.60 -20.90
C SER A 217 34.94 13.39 -19.94
N ALA A 218 35.36 13.42 -18.68
CA ALA A 218 34.79 14.09 -17.51
C ALA A 218 34.81 15.63 -17.58
N ARG A 219 33.86 16.30 -16.90
CA ARG A 219 33.89 17.74 -16.60
C ARG A 219 34.04 18.00 -15.09
N SER A 220 34.88 18.97 -14.77
CA SER A 220 35.27 19.47 -13.45
C SER A 220 34.37 20.61 -12.91
N PRO A 221 34.34 20.88 -11.59
CA PRO A 221 33.49 21.92 -10.99
C PRO A 221 34.21 23.28 -10.83
N LEU A 222 33.45 24.39 -10.90
CA LEU A 222 33.88 25.77 -10.62
C LEU A 222 33.43 26.25 -9.22
N SER A 223 34.22 27.16 -8.66
CA SER A 223 34.22 27.75 -7.31
C SER A 223 33.18 28.87 -7.08
N PRO A 224 32.87 29.24 -5.82
CA PRO A 224 31.85 30.24 -5.47
C PRO A 224 32.46 31.62 -5.10
N ASN A 225 31.74 32.70 -5.41
CA ASN A 225 31.89 34.03 -4.80
C ASN A 225 30.65 34.90 -5.10
N LEU A 226 29.82 35.24 -4.10
CA LEU A 226 29.44 36.60 -3.69
C LEU A 226 28.25 36.66 -2.67
N SER A 227 28.52 37.35 -1.55
CA SER A 227 27.72 38.20 -0.63
C SER A 227 26.27 37.87 -0.15
N PRO A 228 25.94 38.18 1.13
CA PRO A 228 24.68 37.82 1.78
C PRO A 228 23.64 38.95 1.77
N SER A 229 22.35 38.63 1.63
CA SER A 229 21.29 39.53 2.11
C SER A 229 20.09 38.78 2.69
N LEU A 230 19.79 39.14 3.95
CA LEU A 230 18.49 39.11 4.66
C LEU A 230 17.62 37.83 4.58
N SER A 231 17.91 36.87 5.46
CA SER A 231 17.01 35.76 5.80
C SER A 231 16.12 36.09 7.02
N PRO A 232 14.82 35.73 7.03
CA PRO A 232 14.07 35.64 8.28
C PRO A 232 14.55 34.42 9.08
N LYS A 233 14.67 34.58 10.40
CA LYS A 233 15.23 33.57 11.33
C LYS A 233 14.47 32.23 11.22
N LEU A 234 15.18 31.17 10.80
CA LEU A 234 14.70 29.79 10.79
C LEU A 234 14.56 29.24 12.22
N SER A 235 13.66 28.28 12.42
CA SER A 235 13.52 27.60 13.73
C SER A 235 14.73 26.68 13.98
N PRO A 236 15.25 26.60 15.22
CA PRO A 236 16.43 25.77 15.53
C PRO A 236 16.24 24.28 15.23
N ALA A 237 15.02 23.75 15.41
CA ALA A 237 14.69 22.36 15.12
C ALA A 237 14.69 22.02 13.62
N PHE A 238 14.39 22.99 12.75
CA PHE A 238 14.45 22.82 11.31
C PHE A 238 15.92 22.84 10.81
N LEU A 239 16.75 23.70 11.40
CA LEU A 239 18.18 23.73 11.13
C LEU A 239 18.89 22.45 11.58
N ASP A 240 18.49 21.83 12.70
CA ASP A 240 19.05 20.55 13.15
C ASP A 240 18.83 19.44 12.10
N GLY A 241 17.64 19.38 11.50
CA GLY A 241 17.34 18.46 10.38
C GLY A 241 18.19 18.73 9.13
N MET A 242 18.45 20.01 8.81
CA MET A 242 19.29 20.40 7.67
C MET A 242 20.80 20.22 7.93
N SER A 243 21.25 20.22 9.19
CA SER A 243 22.66 20.11 9.55
C SER A 243 23.23 18.68 9.42
N LYS A 244 22.36 17.67 9.29
CA LYS A 244 22.72 16.24 9.21
C LYS A 244 22.88 15.72 7.76
N LEU A 245 22.87 16.60 6.76
CA LEU A 245 22.76 16.25 5.34
C LEU A 245 24.11 15.95 4.67
N LYS A 246 24.26 14.72 4.14
CA LYS A 246 25.41 14.33 3.28
C LYS A 246 25.26 14.79 1.82
N HIS A 247 24.08 15.31 1.45
CA HIS A 247 23.78 15.98 0.17
C HIS A 247 22.96 17.24 0.45
N SER A 248 23.45 18.41 0.01
CA SER A 248 22.81 19.71 0.24
C SER A 248 21.46 19.79 -0.47
N LEU A 249 20.34 19.73 0.26
CA LEU A 249 19.05 20.18 -0.28
C LEU A 249 19.14 21.65 -0.66
N ILE A 250 18.60 22.02 -1.82
CA ILE A 250 18.55 23.41 -2.25
C ILE A 250 17.40 24.11 -1.51
N ASN A 251 17.71 25.22 -0.85
CA ASN A 251 16.70 26.08 -0.24
C ASN A 251 16.22 27.09 -1.28
N TYR A 252 15.03 26.83 -1.83
CA TYR A 252 14.38 27.71 -2.79
C TYR A 252 13.60 28.80 -2.07
N SER A 253 13.62 30.00 -2.63
CA SER A 253 12.71 31.08 -2.28
C SER A 253 11.34 30.87 -2.94
N LEU A 254 10.29 31.41 -2.32
CA LEU A 254 8.96 31.37 -2.91
C LEU A 254 8.91 32.10 -4.27
N GLU A 255 9.74 33.13 -4.43
CA GLU A 255 9.79 33.91 -5.68
C GLU A 255 10.39 33.08 -6.82
N GLU A 256 11.44 32.30 -6.56
CA GLU A 256 11.97 31.36 -7.56
C GLU A 256 10.92 30.32 -7.96
N LEU A 257 10.18 29.76 -7.01
CA LEU A 257 9.09 28.82 -7.32
C LEU A 257 7.95 29.49 -8.10
N ARG A 258 7.65 30.75 -7.81
CA ARG A 258 6.65 31.55 -8.51
C ARG A 258 7.07 31.79 -9.97
N ILE A 259 8.33 32.17 -10.20
CA ILE A 259 8.89 32.34 -11.54
C ILE A 259 8.89 31.01 -12.29
N ALA A 260 9.35 29.93 -11.66
CA ALA A 260 9.45 28.61 -12.26
C ALA A 260 8.09 28.06 -12.73
N THR A 261 6.98 28.47 -12.09
CA THR A 261 5.62 28.00 -12.36
C THR A 261 4.73 29.04 -13.05
N GLU A 262 5.31 30.14 -13.54
CA GLU A 262 4.58 31.27 -14.14
C GLU A 262 3.42 31.77 -13.24
N ASN A 263 3.71 31.99 -11.96
CA ASN A 263 2.73 32.35 -10.92
C ASN A 263 1.75 31.25 -10.53
N PHE A 264 2.20 29.98 -10.48
CA PHE A 264 1.33 28.83 -10.21
C PHE A 264 0.14 28.77 -11.18
N ASN A 265 0.41 29.05 -12.46
CA ASN A 265 -0.60 29.06 -13.52
C ASN A 265 -1.33 27.71 -13.59
N LYS A 266 -2.61 27.70 -13.96
CA LYS A 266 -3.39 26.46 -14.16
C LYS A 266 -2.72 25.50 -15.16
N ALA A 267 -2.04 26.02 -16.18
CA ALA A 267 -1.30 25.21 -17.15
C ALA A 267 -0.10 24.46 -16.55
N SER A 268 0.41 24.91 -15.40
CA SER A 268 1.49 24.23 -14.67
C SER A 268 0.99 23.11 -13.77
N VAL A 269 -0.32 22.96 -13.55
CA VAL A 269 -0.87 21.95 -12.64
C VAL A 269 -0.77 20.56 -13.28
N ILE A 270 -0.06 19.66 -12.62
CA ILE A 270 0.12 18.26 -13.05
C ILE A 270 -0.56 17.25 -12.11
N GLY A 271 -1.18 17.73 -11.04
CA GLY A 271 -1.91 16.89 -10.09
C GLY A 271 -2.37 17.67 -8.86
N THR A 272 -2.95 16.97 -7.90
CA THR A 272 -3.44 17.58 -6.66
C THR A 272 -2.31 18.25 -5.90
N ALA A 273 -2.33 19.58 -5.84
CA ALA A 273 -1.31 20.41 -5.20
C ALA A 273 0.12 20.17 -5.76
N MET A 274 0.22 19.77 -7.03
CA MET A 274 1.47 19.50 -7.73
C MET A 274 1.58 20.35 -8.99
N TYR A 275 2.72 21.00 -9.18
CA TYR A 275 2.99 21.92 -10.27
C TYR A 275 4.27 21.50 -11.01
N ARG A 276 4.27 21.62 -12.33
CA ARG A 276 5.47 21.56 -13.17
C ARG A 276 6.13 22.93 -13.16
N GLY A 277 7.42 22.97 -12.83
CA GLY A 277 8.24 24.17 -12.92
C GLY A 277 9.44 24.01 -13.84
N SER A 278 10.05 25.11 -14.25
CA SER A 278 11.34 25.14 -14.93
C SER A 278 12.35 25.93 -14.09
N ILE A 279 13.41 25.27 -13.61
CA ILE A 279 14.47 25.88 -12.81
C ILE A 279 15.81 25.59 -13.48
N GLY A 280 16.56 26.63 -13.83
CA GLY A 280 17.88 26.47 -14.48
C GLY A 280 17.85 25.77 -15.84
N GLY A 281 16.69 25.76 -16.52
CA GLY A 281 16.48 25.05 -17.79
C GLY A 281 16.08 23.58 -17.64
N SER A 282 15.97 23.06 -16.41
CA SER A 282 15.48 21.72 -16.11
C SER A 282 14.05 21.75 -15.56
N TYR A 283 13.24 20.76 -15.94
CA TYR A 283 11.90 20.62 -15.39
C TYR A 283 11.95 20.00 -13.99
N VAL A 284 11.11 20.53 -13.11
CA VAL A 284 10.96 20.07 -11.71
C VAL A 284 9.50 19.87 -11.35
N ALA A 285 9.23 18.97 -10.40
CA ALA A 285 7.90 18.78 -9.82
C ALA A 285 7.84 19.48 -8.45
N ILE A 286 6.99 20.49 -8.33
CA ILE A 286 6.83 21.33 -7.14
C ILE A 286 5.54 20.92 -6.43
N LYS A 287 5.67 20.29 -5.26
CA LYS A 287 4.53 19.87 -4.44
C LYS A 287 4.28 20.83 -3.29
N LYS A 288 3.07 21.33 -3.18
CA LYS A 288 2.62 22.07 -2.00
C LYS A 288 2.22 21.08 -0.89
N ILE A 289 2.77 21.25 0.30
CA ILE A 289 2.50 20.38 1.46
C ILE A 289 1.62 21.12 2.47
N ASN A 290 0.68 20.39 3.09
CA ASN A 290 -0.35 20.96 3.94
C ASN A 290 0.16 21.36 5.34
N SER A 291 1.17 20.67 5.86
CA SER A 291 1.75 20.94 7.18
C SER A 291 3.28 20.87 7.16
N GLU A 292 3.90 21.59 8.10
CA GLU A 292 5.35 21.57 8.27
C GLU A 292 5.86 20.19 8.70
N ASP A 293 5.13 19.51 9.59
CA ASP A 293 5.49 18.18 10.06
C ASP A 293 5.49 17.14 8.93
N ALA A 294 4.52 17.21 8.01
CA ALA A 294 4.49 16.32 6.85
C ALA A 294 5.68 16.58 5.91
N ALA A 295 6.06 17.85 5.72
CA ALA A 295 7.24 18.18 4.92
C ALA A 295 8.53 17.71 5.60
N ARG A 296 8.67 17.94 6.91
CA ARG A 296 9.82 17.49 7.70
C ARG A 296 9.97 15.97 7.66
N HIS A 297 8.86 15.24 7.78
CA HIS A 297 8.83 13.78 7.67
C HIS A 297 9.35 13.28 6.31
N ILE A 298 8.86 13.87 5.21
CA ILE A 298 9.31 13.52 3.86
C ILE A 298 10.80 13.83 3.68
N ILE A 299 11.25 15.01 4.13
CA ILE A 299 12.66 15.41 4.06
C ILE A 299 13.54 14.44 4.88
N ASP A 300 13.16 14.09 6.10
CA ASP A 300 13.94 13.18 6.95
C ASP A 300 14.12 11.79 6.32
N ILE A 301 13.12 11.29 5.59
CA ILE A 301 13.20 10.02 4.89
C ILE A 301 14.03 10.12 3.61
N LEU A 302 13.69 11.05 2.71
CA LEU A 302 14.32 11.16 1.39
C LEU A 302 15.76 11.71 1.44
N THR A 303 16.21 12.19 2.60
CA THR A 303 17.62 12.54 2.82
C THR A 303 18.47 11.34 3.24
N LYS A 304 17.83 10.27 3.73
CA LYS A 304 18.48 9.01 4.12
C LYS A 304 18.43 7.95 3.01
N ILE A 305 17.57 8.15 2.01
CA ILE A 305 17.31 7.24 0.90
C ILE A 305 17.79 7.91 -0.39
N ASN A 306 18.71 7.27 -1.11
CA ASN A 306 19.19 7.77 -2.41
C ASN A 306 19.43 6.60 -3.36
N HIS A 307 18.57 6.46 -4.37
CA HIS A 307 18.61 5.34 -5.29
C HIS A 307 18.05 5.74 -6.67
N LEU A 308 18.56 5.12 -7.74
CA LEU A 308 18.16 5.44 -9.12
C LEU A 308 16.65 5.33 -9.36
N ASN A 309 16.03 4.29 -8.80
CA ASN A 309 14.61 3.99 -8.89
C ASN A 309 13.77 4.59 -7.74
N VAL A 310 14.29 5.57 -7.01
CA VAL A 310 13.55 6.35 -6.01
C VAL A 310 13.56 7.82 -6.45
N VAL A 311 12.41 8.49 -6.33
CA VAL A 311 12.33 9.92 -6.69
C VAL A 311 13.26 10.77 -5.84
N LYS A 312 14.06 11.60 -6.50
CA LYS A 312 15.00 12.51 -5.86
C LYS A 312 14.30 13.77 -5.37
N LEU A 313 14.51 14.09 -4.09
CA LEU A 313 14.19 15.38 -3.51
C LEU A 313 15.36 16.35 -3.77
N GLU A 314 15.11 17.39 -4.56
CA GLU A 314 16.14 18.37 -4.92
C GLU A 314 16.24 19.52 -3.91
N GLY A 315 15.10 19.91 -3.35
CA GLY A 315 15.07 21.05 -2.45
C GLY A 315 13.72 21.29 -1.80
N CYS A 316 13.68 22.36 -1.01
CA CYS A 316 12.47 22.78 -0.31
C CYS A 316 12.39 24.30 -0.22
N CYS A 317 11.17 24.81 -0.07
CA CYS A 317 10.91 26.20 0.29
C CYS A 317 10.16 26.22 1.62
N HIS A 318 10.81 26.74 2.66
CA HIS A 318 10.29 26.77 4.03
C HIS A 318 9.54 28.08 4.32
N ARG A 319 8.19 28.00 4.42
CA ARG A 319 7.28 29.04 4.94
C ARG A 319 6.08 28.36 5.62
N LYS A 320 5.06 29.11 6.07
CA LYS A 320 3.83 28.59 6.73
C LYS A 320 3.15 27.42 5.99
N ARG A 321 3.29 27.34 4.67
CA ARG A 321 2.92 26.17 3.86
C ARG A 321 4.14 25.77 3.02
N PRO A 322 4.85 24.70 3.37
CA PRO A 322 6.09 24.36 2.70
C PRO A 322 5.84 23.79 1.30
N TYR A 323 6.80 24.02 0.41
CA TYR A 323 6.87 23.38 -0.90
C TYR A 323 8.09 22.47 -0.96
N LEU A 324 7.92 21.30 -1.57
CA LEU A 324 8.99 20.36 -1.85
C LEU A 324 9.22 20.30 -3.36
N VAL A 325 10.48 20.30 -3.77
CA VAL A 325 10.89 20.29 -5.18
C VAL A 325 11.55 18.94 -5.46
N PHE A 326 10.95 18.18 -6.36
CA PHE A 326 11.41 16.86 -6.80
C PHE A 326 11.89 16.93 -8.25
N GLU A 327 12.70 15.95 -8.64
CA GLU A 327 12.95 15.70 -10.06
C GLU A 327 11.61 15.47 -10.81
N PHE A 328 11.54 15.91 -12.06
CA PHE A 328 10.36 15.73 -12.91
C PHE A 328 10.49 14.44 -13.71
N ALA A 329 9.43 13.64 -13.77
CA ALA A 329 9.34 12.44 -14.60
C ALA A 329 8.46 12.75 -15.82
N GLU A 330 9.05 12.71 -17.01
CA GLU A 330 8.46 13.26 -18.23
C GLU A 330 7.21 12.53 -18.71
N ASN A 331 7.15 11.22 -18.48
CA ASN A 331 6.03 10.38 -18.90
C ASN A 331 4.92 10.31 -17.82
N GLY A 332 5.06 11.05 -16.72
CA GLY A 332 4.07 11.10 -15.65
C GLY A 332 4.08 9.87 -14.76
N SER A 333 2.91 9.44 -14.27
CA SER A 333 2.77 8.23 -13.47
C SER A 333 2.45 7.00 -14.32
N LEU A 334 2.77 5.80 -13.82
CA LEU A 334 2.43 4.54 -14.48
C LEU A 334 0.94 4.42 -14.76
N ARG A 335 0.09 4.94 -13.87
CA ARG A 335 -1.35 5.02 -14.12
C ARG A 335 -1.64 5.82 -15.39
N ASP A 336 -1.04 7.00 -15.54
CA ASP A 336 -1.27 7.85 -16.70
C ASP A 336 -0.78 7.17 -17.98
N CYS A 337 0.31 6.39 -17.91
CA CYS A 337 0.81 5.59 -19.01
C CYS A 337 -0.14 4.45 -19.41
N LEU A 338 -0.78 3.79 -18.44
CA LEU A 338 -1.70 2.68 -18.68
C LEU A 338 -3.09 3.16 -19.14
N SER A 339 -3.61 4.24 -18.55
CA SER A 339 -4.95 4.75 -18.87
C SER A 339 -5.04 5.56 -20.16
N ASN A 340 -3.93 6.03 -20.71
CA ASN A 340 -3.91 6.81 -21.95
C ASN A 340 -3.59 5.90 -23.14
N ASP A 341 -4.56 5.74 -24.05
CA ASP A 341 -4.46 4.92 -25.28
C ASP A 341 -3.18 5.12 -26.11
N THR A 342 -2.62 6.34 -26.13
CA THR A 342 -1.40 6.62 -26.92
C THR A 342 -0.14 6.20 -26.17
N MET A 343 -0.13 6.35 -24.85
CA MET A 343 0.98 5.93 -23.99
C MET A 343 0.96 4.43 -23.75
N SER A 344 -0.22 3.82 -23.61
CA SER A 344 -0.38 2.38 -23.37
C SER A 344 0.15 1.57 -24.56
N ARG A 345 -0.07 2.04 -25.79
CA ARG A 345 0.52 1.47 -27.01
C ARG A 345 2.05 1.59 -27.08
N GLN A 346 2.64 2.57 -26.38
CA GLN A 346 4.10 2.68 -26.28
C GLN A 346 4.69 1.79 -25.19
N LEU A 347 3.85 1.28 -24.28
CA LEU A 347 4.23 0.44 -23.15
C LEU A 347 4.32 -1.03 -23.58
N THR A 348 5.36 -1.34 -24.36
CA THR A 348 5.67 -2.70 -24.83
C THR A 348 5.94 -3.66 -23.66
N TRP A 349 5.88 -4.97 -23.93
CA TRP A 349 6.22 -6.02 -22.96
C TRP A 349 7.56 -5.77 -22.26
N GLU A 350 8.62 -5.50 -23.03
CA GLU A 350 9.96 -5.20 -22.52
C GLU A 350 9.95 -4.03 -21.53
N LYS A 351 9.23 -2.94 -21.84
CA LYS A 351 9.11 -1.79 -20.94
C LYS A 351 8.33 -2.13 -19.68
N ARG A 352 7.26 -2.94 -19.77
CA ARG A 352 6.51 -3.41 -18.60
C ARG A 352 7.39 -4.25 -17.68
N MET A 353 8.19 -5.15 -18.25
CA MET A 353 9.17 -5.95 -17.50
C MET A 353 10.25 -5.07 -16.86
N GLN A 354 10.78 -4.09 -17.58
CA GLN A 354 11.75 -3.14 -17.04
C GLN A 354 11.18 -2.32 -15.89
N ILE A 355 9.92 -1.88 -15.99
CA ILE A 355 9.22 -1.15 -14.92
C ILE A 355 8.97 -2.04 -13.70
N ALA A 356 8.52 -3.29 -13.93
CA ALA A 356 8.32 -4.27 -12.87
C ALA A 356 9.63 -4.55 -12.11
N PHE A 357 10.74 -4.70 -12.84
CA PHE A 357 12.08 -4.89 -12.27
C PHE A 357 12.57 -3.65 -11.51
N ASP A 358 12.52 -2.47 -12.12
CA ASP A 358 12.92 -1.20 -11.50
C ASP A 358 12.19 -0.95 -10.17
N LEU A 359 10.89 -1.22 -10.15
CA LEU A 359 10.07 -1.10 -8.96
C LEU A 359 10.48 -2.13 -7.90
N ALA A 360 10.72 -3.39 -8.27
CA ALA A 360 11.20 -4.39 -7.33
C ALA A 360 12.57 -4.01 -6.72
N VAL A 361 13.48 -3.45 -7.52
CA VAL A 361 14.79 -2.98 -7.04
C VAL A 361 14.62 -1.83 -6.04
N ALA A 362 13.74 -0.86 -6.34
CA ALA A 362 13.45 0.25 -5.44
C ALA A 362 12.91 -0.22 -4.08
N ILE A 363 11.93 -1.14 -4.08
CA ILE A 363 11.30 -1.65 -2.86
C ILE A 363 12.31 -2.50 -2.07
N HIS A 364 13.06 -3.37 -2.74
CA HIS A 364 14.15 -4.12 -2.10
C HIS A 364 15.17 -3.19 -1.43
N TYR A 365 15.57 -2.11 -2.10
CA TYR A 365 16.50 -1.13 -1.55
C TYR A 365 15.98 -0.52 -0.24
N ILE A 366 14.74 -0.05 -0.20
CA ILE A 366 14.17 0.54 1.03
C ILE A 366 13.89 -0.51 2.12
N HIS A 367 13.68 -1.78 1.77
CA HIS A 367 13.44 -2.86 2.73
C HIS A 367 14.72 -3.43 3.35
N TYR A 368 15.80 -3.54 2.57
CA TYR A 368 16.99 -4.33 2.97
C TYR A 368 18.31 -3.55 2.92
N CYS A 369 18.41 -2.52 2.08
CA CYS A 369 19.67 -1.79 1.86
C CYS A 369 19.76 -0.47 2.62
N THR A 370 18.70 -0.07 3.32
CA THR A 370 18.66 1.15 4.16
C THR A 370 18.69 0.77 5.64
N LYS A 371 19.23 1.66 6.47
CA LYS A 371 19.27 1.50 7.93
C LYS A 371 18.74 2.79 8.59
N PRO A 372 17.58 2.75 9.24
CA PRO A 372 16.65 1.61 9.36
C PRO A 372 16.02 1.23 8.01
N ALA A 373 15.42 0.04 7.93
CA ALA A 373 14.54 -0.33 6.83
C ALA A 373 13.26 0.53 6.85
N TYR A 374 12.61 0.72 5.71
CA TYR A 374 11.37 1.51 5.60
C TYR A 374 10.24 0.70 4.96
N VAL A 375 9.04 0.80 5.54
CA VAL A 375 7.79 0.39 4.87
C VAL A 375 7.21 1.62 4.16
N HIS A 376 6.95 1.52 2.86
CA HIS A 376 6.45 2.62 2.04
C HIS A 376 4.95 2.90 2.29
N ARG A 377 4.12 1.85 2.41
CA ARG A 377 2.67 1.87 2.72
C ARG A 377 1.77 2.58 1.70
N ASN A 378 2.34 3.03 0.59
CA ASN A 378 1.59 3.74 -0.46
C ASN A 378 2.10 3.40 -1.85
N ILE A 379 2.49 2.15 -2.09
CA ILE A 379 2.87 1.67 -3.42
C ILE A 379 1.58 1.54 -4.25
N ASN A 380 1.57 2.13 -5.45
CA ASN A 380 0.48 2.05 -6.43
C ASN A 380 0.90 2.72 -7.74
N SER A 381 0.18 2.49 -8.83
CA SER A 381 0.49 3.02 -10.17
C SER A 381 0.57 4.55 -10.26
N ARG A 382 -0.10 5.32 -9.39
CA ARG A 382 0.02 6.80 -9.37
C ARG A 382 1.30 7.29 -8.69
N ASN A 383 1.90 6.46 -7.85
CA ASN A 383 3.14 6.77 -7.13
C ASN A 383 4.38 6.14 -7.79
N VAL A 384 4.20 5.36 -8.86
CA VAL A 384 5.28 4.90 -9.74
C VAL A 384 5.42 5.93 -10.86
N LEU A 385 6.49 6.71 -10.85
CA LEU A 385 6.78 7.73 -11.86
C LEU A 385 7.62 7.12 -12.99
N ILE A 386 7.34 7.52 -14.24
CA ILE A 386 8.01 7.00 -15.43
C ILE A 386 8.85 8.10 -16.06
N THR A 387 10.16 7.88 -16.15
CA THR A 387 11.10 8.80 -16.81
C THR A 387 10.92 8.78 -18.32
N MET A 388 11.50 9.76 -19.02
CA MET A 388 11.54 9.78 -20.50
C MET A 388 12.01 8.45 -21.12
N ASP A 389 13.01 7.81 -20.51
CA ASP A 389 13.58 6.53 -20.94
C ASP A 389 12.80 5.28 -20.48
N TRP A 390 11.53 5.43 -20.07
CA TRP A 390 10.68 4.34 -19.58
C TRP A 390 11.24 3.58 -18.38
N ARG A 391 11.99 4.27 -17.51
CA ARG A 391 12.47 3.73 -16.23
C ARG A 391 11.50 4.10 -15.11
N ALA A 392 11.33 3.21 -14.14
CA ALA A 392 10.42 3.43 -13.03
C ALA A 392 11.13 4.02 -11.81
N LYS A 393 10.47 4.98 -11.16
CA LYS A 393 10.87 5.58 -9.90
C LYS A 393 9.74 5.59 -8.89
N ILE A 394 9.95 5.03 -7.70
CA ILE A 394 8.96 5.10 -6.62
C ILE A 394 8.93 6.51 -6.00
N SER A 395 7.73 7.02 -5.76
CA SER A 395 7.44 8.28 -5.09
C SER A 395 6.38 8.06 -4.00
N GLY A 396 5.99 9.12 -3.29
CA GLY A 396 4.87 9.02 -2.34
C GLY A 396 5.24 8.67 -0.89
N PHE A 397 6.49 8.94 -0.49
CA PHE A 397 7.05 8.67 0.84
C PHE A 397 6.41 9.42 2.03
N ARG A 398 5.34 10.19 1.81
CA ARG A 398 4.58 10.86 2.88
C ARG A 398 4.12 9.88 3.96
N LEU A 399 3.72 8.67 3.56
CA LEU A 399 3.24 7.62 4.46
C LEU A 399 4.33 6.63 4.85
N ALA A 400 5.56 6.77 4.34
CA ALA A 400 6.61 5.81 4.67
C ALA A 400 7.00 5.92 6.15
N LYS A 401 7.36 4.81 6.77
CA LYS A 401 7.83 4.78 8.16
C LYS A 401 9.05 3.87 8.33
N PRO A 402 9.99 4.21 9.21
CA PRO A 402 11.07 3.31 9.57
C PRO A 402 10.50 2.11 10.34
N VAL A 403 11.01 0.93 10.02
CA VAL A 403 10.78 -0.30 10.76
C VAL A 403 11.61 -0.24 12.04
N VAL A 404 10.95 -0.16 13.20
CA VAL A 404 11.63 -0.08 14.50
C VAL A 404 11.83 -1.49 15.05
N CYS A 405 13.07 -1.99 15.00
CA CYS A 405 13.42 -3.24 15.70
C CYS A 405 13.31 -3.01 17.21
N LYS A 406 12.38 -3.68 17.89
CA LYS A 406 12.59 -4.02 19.31
C LYS A 406 13.55 -5.22 19.33
N GLU A 407 14.33 -5.35 20.39
CA GLU A 407 15.50 -6.22 20.50
C GLU A 407 15.29 -7.67 20.00
N GLU A 408 16.41 -8.22 19.50
CA GLU A 408 16.70 -9.54 18.95
C GLU A 408 15.58 -10.63 18.99
N ASN A 409 14.99 -10.88 17.80
CA ASN A 409 14.25 -12.07 17.34
C ASN A 409 12.74 -11.97 17.08
N GLU A 410 12.07 -10.82 17.24
CA GLU A 410 10.66 -10.68 16.84
C GLU A 410 10.50 -9.94 15.50
N LYS A 411 9.77 -10.55 14.56
CA LYS A 411 9.40 -9.94 13.27
C LYS A 411 8.64 -8.64 13.52
N ILE A 412 9.08 -7.57 12.86
CA ILE A 412 8.69 -6.20 13.20
C ILE A 412 7.39 -5.84 12.49
N SER A 413 6.35 -5.58 13.27
CA SER A 413 5.12 -4.93 12.84
C SER A 413 4.97 -3.56 13.49
N LEU A 414 4.45 -2.60 12.73
CA LEU A 414 3.89 -1.37 13.29
C LEU A 414 2.39 -1.58 13.43
N ASN A 415 1.88 -1.61 14.66
CA ASN A 415 0.44 -1.60 14.91
C ASN A 415 -0.06 -0.17 14.72
N GLU A 416 -0.62 0.10 13.54
CA GLU A 416 -1.08 1.44 13.19
C GLU A 416 -2.49 1.70 13.74
N SER A 417 -2.66 2.81 14.43
CA SER A 417 -3.97 3.26 14.92
C SER A 417 -4.89 3.72 13.79
N VAL A 418 -4.33 4.13 12.66
CA VAL A 418 -5.05 4.64 11.50
C VAL A 418 -4.46 3.96 10.27
N ILE A 419 -5.30 3.23 9.55
CA ILE A 419 -4.94 2.58 8.29
C ILE A 419 -4.88 3.66 7.21
N VAL A 420 -3.70 3.82 6.62
CA VAL A 420 -3.43 4.80 5.57
C VAL A 420 -2.88 4.14 4.32
N GLY A 421 -3.31 4.62 3.15
CA GLY A 421 -2.83 4.18 1.84
C GLY A 421 -3.95 4.24 0.80
N ARG A 422 -3.72 3.65 -0.39
CA ARG A 422 -4.68 3.71 -1.49
C ARG A 422 -5.54 2.44 -1.56
N LYS A 423 -6.87 2.60 -1.57
CA LYS A 423 -7.83 1.50 -1.75
C LYS A 423 -7.49 0.65 -2.97
N GLY A 424 -7.62 -0.66 -2.83
CA GLY A 424 -7.25 -1.65 -3.86
C GLY A 424 -5.81 -2.16 -3.77
N TYR A 425 -4.91 -1.43 -3.11
CA TYR A 425 -3.51 -1.83 -2.88
C TYR A 425 -3.22 -2.22 -1.43
N LEU A 426 -4.20 -2.04 -0.53
CA LEU A 426 -4.04 -2.32 0.89
C LEU A 426 -4.10 -3.83 1.13
N ALA A 427 -3.10 -4.33 1.84
CA ALA A 427 -3.03 -5.73 2.19
C ALA A 427 -4.13 -6.11 3.21
N PRO A 428 -4.70 -7.32 3.15
CA PRO A 428 -5.78 -7.77 4.03
C PRO A 428 -5.45 -7.66 5.52
N GLU A 429 -4.25 -8.09 5.94
CA GLU A 429 -3.79 -8.01 7.33
C GLU A 429 -3.62 -6.57 7.80
N TYR A 430 -3.30 -5.65 6.88
CA TYR A 430 -3.20 -4.24 7.22
C TYR A 430 -4.58 -3.61 7.39
N LEU A 431 -5.60 -4.07 6.66
CA LEU A 431 -6.99 -3.64 6.82
C LEU A 431 -7.62 -4.18 8.12
N THR A 432 -7.37 -5.46 8.42
CA THR A 432 -7.99 -6.16 9.55
C THR A 432 -7.32 -5.77 10.87
N ASP A 433 -5.98 -5.83 10.88
CA ASP A 433 -5.17 -5.79 12.11
C ASP A 433 -4.36 -4.49 12.25
N GLY A 434 -4.34 -3.63 11.21
CA GLY A 434 -3.49 -2.43 11.20
C GLY A 434 -2.00 -2.75 11.13
N LEU A 435 -1.64 -3.98 10.73
CA LEU A 435 -0.28 -4.50 10.76
C LEU A 435 0.56 -3.99 9.58
N ALA A 436 1.32 -2.92 9.77
CA ALA A 436 2.23 -2.41 8.75
C ALA A 436 3.60 -3.13 8.85
N THR A 437 3.74 -4.21 8.09
CA THR A 437 5.01 -4.94 7.88
C THR A 437 5.59 -4.66 6.49
N LEU A 438 6.82 -5.11 6.21
CA LEU A 438 7.37 -5.09 4.84
C LEU A 438 6.48 -5.84 3.83
N LYS A 439 5.67 -6.81 4.27
CA LYS A 439 4.79 -7.61 3.40
C LYS A 439 3.59 -6.84 2.85
N VAL A 440 3.23 -5.69 3.44
CA VAL A 440 2.16 -4.84 2.89
C VAL A 440 2.60 -4.16 1.59
N ASP A 441 3.89 -3.82 1.49
CA ASP A 441 4.49 -3.28 0.27
C ASP A 441 4.62 -4.36 -0.82
N VAL A 442 4.91 -5.62 -0.42
CA VAL A 442 4.93 -6.77 -1.35
C VAL A 442 3.54 -7.01 -1.96
N PHE A 443 2.49 -6.93 -1.14
CA PHE A 443 1.11 -7.05 -1.62
C PHE A 443 0.78 -5.95 -2.64
N ALA A 444 1.05 -4.70 -2.28
CA ALA A 444 0.82 -3.56 -3.16
C ALA A 444 1.64 -3.64 -4.46
N TYR A 445 2.86 -4.19 -4.41
CA TYR A 445 3.67 -4.50 -5.59
C TYR A 445 3.00 -5.54 -6.50
N GLY A 446 2.47 -6.63 -5.92
CA GLY A 446 1.71 -7.64 -6.66
C GLY A 446 0.52 -7.04 -7.43
N ILE A 447 -0.21 -6.11 -6.79
CA ILE A 447 -1.29 -5.39 -7.47
C ILE A 447 -0.79 -4.56 -8.65
N VAL A 448 0.35 -3.87 -8.51
CA VAL A 448 0.95 -3.11 -9.62
C VAL A 448 1.40 -4.04 -10.76
N LEU A 449 1.88 -5.26 -10.46
CA LEU A 449 2.16 -6.26 -11.49
C LEU A 449 0.90 -6.67 -12.25
N LEU A 450 -0.22 -6.85 -11.56
CA LEU A 450 -1.51 -7.14 -12.21
C LEU A 450 -1.98 -5.98 -13.10
N GLU A 451 -1.78 -4.72 -12.69
CA GLU A 451 -2.05 -3.55 -13.53
C GLU A 451 -1.16 -3.55 -14.79
N LEU A 452 0.13 -3.88 -14.64
CA LEU A 452 1.05 -4.00 -15.79
C LEU A 452 0.64 -5.14 -16.73
N LEU A 453 0.16 -6.27 -16.23
CA LEU A 453 -0.24 -7.41 -17.06
C LEU A 453 -1.55 -7.16 -17.80
N SER A 454 -2.54 -6.56 -17.14
CA SER A 454 -3.89 -6.41 -17.67
C SER A 454 -4.17 -5.08 -18.36
N GLY A 455 -3.36 -4.04 -18.09
CA GLY A 455 -3.65 -2.68 -18.54
C GLY A 455 -4.82 -2.02 -17.81
N ARG A 456 -5.39 -2.67 -16.78
CA ARG A 456 -6.61 -2.23 -16.09
C ARG A 456 -6.28 -1.49 -14.79
N GLU A 457 -7.16 -0.58 -14.36
CA GLU A 457 -7.07 0.03 -13.03
C GLU A 457 -7.45 -0.97 -11.93
N VAL A 458 -6.92 -0.74 -10.71
CA VAL A 458 -7.08 -1.61 -9.54
C VAL A 458 -8.52 -1.96 -9.12
N THR A 459 -9.53 -1.20 -9.55
CA THR A 459 -10.95 -1.47 -9.26
C THR A 459 -11.71 -1.64 -10.56
N MET A 460 -12.18 -2.87 -10.82
CA MET A 460 -13.02 -3.20 -11.98
C MET A 460 -14.41 -3.59 -11.48
N GLU A 461 -15.44 -2.80 -11.78
CA GLU A 461 -16.85 -3.19 -11.59
C GLU A 461 -17.21 -3.70 -10.18
N GLY A 462 -16.55 -3.17 -9.14
CA GLY A 462 -16.76 -3.58 -7.75
C GLY A 462 -15.98 -4.82 -7.29
N LYS A 463 -15.17 -5.44 -8.17
CA LYS A 463 -14.24 -6.54 -7.85
C LYS A 463 -12.80 -6.04 -7.72
N LEU A 464 -12.01 -6.69 -6.86
CA LEU A 464 -10.59 -6.39 -6.72
C LEU A 464 -9.82 -7.04 -7.86
N LEU A 465 -8.79 -6.35 -8.37
CA LEU A 465 -7.96 -6.88 -9.46
C LEU A 465 -7.28 -8.20 -9.08
N LYS A 466 -6.94 -8.43 -7.79
CA LYS A 466 -6.37 -9.71 -7.33
C LYS A 466 -7.32 -10.89 -7.57
N ASP A 467 -8.62 -10.70 -7.43
CA ASP A 467 -9.63 -11.76 -7.54
C ASP A 467 -9.76 -12.23 -8.99
N SER A 468 -9.32 -11.42 -9.95
CA SER A 468 -9.36 -11.76 -11.37
C SER A 468 -8.40 -12.87 -11.77
N VAL A 469 -7.42 -13.20 -10.93
CA VAL A 469 -6.42 -14.25 -11.18
C VAL A 469 -6.56 -15.46 -10.25
N ASP A 470 -7.62 -15.53 -9.42
CA ASP A 470 -7.85 -16.65 -8.51
C ASP A 470 -8.08 -17.98 -9.23
N PHE A 471 -8.60 -17.93 -10.46
CA PHE A 471 -8.78 -19.12 -11.31
C PHE A 471 -7.49 -19.90 -11.55
N LEU A 472 -6.31 -19.28 -11.36
CA LEU A 472 -5.01 -19.94 -11.48
C LEU A 472 -4.79 -21.02 -10.42
N LEU A 473 -5.48 -20.95 -9.29
CA LEU A 473 -5.47 -22.01 -8.27
C LEU A 473 -6.21 -23.27 -8.75
N ASP A 474 -7.24 -23.08 -9.58
CA ASP A 474 -8.09 -24.16 -10.09
C ASP A 474 -7.52 -24.82 -11.36
N CYS A 475 -6.54 -24.18 -12.01
CA CYS A 475 -5.91 -24.70 -13.24
C CYS A 475 -5.16 -26.02 -13.03
N GLY A 476 -4.95 -26.46 -11.78
CA GLY A 476 -4.42 -27.78 -11.45
C GLY A 476 -5.45 -28.92 -11.46
N LEU A 477 -6.76 -28.63 -11.58
CA LEU A 477 -7.82 -29.62 -11.34
C LEU A 477 -8.69 -29.97 -12.55
N GLU A 478 -8.84 -29.12 -13.58
CA GLU A 478 -9.59 -29.46 -14.80
C GLU A 478 -8.99 -28.82 -16.06
N GLY A 479 -8.64 -29.64 -17.05
CA GLY A 479 -8.44 -29.26 -18.47
C GLY A 479 -7.62 -27.99 -18.76
N SER A 480 -6.33 -28.16 -19.08
CA SER A 480 -5.35 -27.10 -19.38
C SER A 480 -5.73 -26.07 -20.48
N SER A 481 -6.84 -26.24 -21.22
CA SER A 481 -7.27 -25.29 -22.26
C SER A 481 -8.01 -24.07 -21.70
N GLY A 482 -8.92 -24.25 -20.73
CA GLY A 482 -9.76 -23.15 -20.24
C GLY A 482 -9.00 -22.11 -19.39
N CYS A 483 -7.87 -22.49 -18.81
CA CYS A 483 -7.01 -21.58 -18.03
C CYS A 483 -6.30 -20.56 -18.91
N LEU A 484 -5.81 -20.99 -20.08
CA LEU A 484 -5.12 -20.11 -21.03
C LEU A 484 -6.09 -19.12 -21.66
N ASP A 485 -7.33 -19.54 -21.95
CA ASP A 485 -8.37 -18.66 -22.48
C ASP A 485 -8.70 -17.53 -21.49
N LYS A 486 -8.89 -17.86 -20.21
CA LYS A 486 -9.09 -16.87 -19.13
C LYS A 486 -7.89 -15.95 -18.92
N LEU A 487 -6.67 -16.46 -19.07
CA LEU A 487 -5.45 -15.65 -19.01
C LEU A 487 -5.37 -14.66 -20.18
N ASN A 488 -5.69 -15.11 -21.39
CA ASN A 488 -5.75 -14.24 -22.57
C ASN A 488 -6.80 -13.14 -22.40
N GLU A 489 -7.96 -13.45 -21.83
CA GLU A 489 -8.99 -12.45 -21.50
C GLU A 489 -8.54 -11.46 -20.41
N PHE A 490 -7.60 -11.84 -19.55
CA PHE A 490 -7.07 -10.99 -18.49
C PHE A 490 -5.98 -10.04 -18.99
N TRP A 491 -5.11 -10.50 -19.88
CA TRP A 491 -3.99 -9.70 -20.38
C TRP A 491 -4.43 -8.49 -21.20
N ASP A 492 -3.55 -7.49 -21.21
CA ASP A 492 -3.81 -6.23 -21.89
C ASP A 492 -3.91 -6.44 -23.41
N PRO A 493 -5.04 -6.08 -24.05
CA PRO A 493 -5.18 -6.13 -25.50
C PRO A 493 -4.15 -5.28 -26.24
N ALA A 494 -3.57 -4.25 -25.61
CA ALA A 494 -2.49 -3.45 -26.20
C ALA A 494 -1.18 -4.26 -26.38
N LEU A 495 -1.08 -5.44 -25.78
CA LEU A 495 0.00 -6.41 -26.01
C LEU A 495 -0.31 -7.39 -27.16
N GLU A 496 -1.56 -7.45 -27.63
CA GLU A 496 -1.94 -8.27 -28.78
C GLU A 496 -1.25 -7.78 -30.06
N GLY A 497 -0.45 -8.64 -30.68
CA GLY A 497 0.34 -8.33 -31.87
C GLY A 497 1.80 -7.95 -31.62
N GLY A 498 2.26 -7.93 -30.35
CA GLY A 498 3.67 -7.87 -29.98
C GLY A 498 4.26 -9.25 -29.65
N ASP A 499 5.56 -9.44 -29.89
CA ASP A 499 6.30 -10.61 -29.37
C ASP A 499 6.46 -10.47 -27.85
N TYR A 500 5.63 -11.17 -27.07
CA TYR A 500 5.89 -11.40 -25.65
C TYR A 500 6.01 -12.91 -25.37
N PRO A 501 7.01 -13.35 -24.58
CA PRO A 501 7.13 -14.76 -24.25
C PRO A 501 6.00 -15.18 -23.31
N LEU A 502 5.11 -16.05 -23.81
CA LEU A 502 3.96 -16.56 -23.05
C LEU A 502 4.37 -17.15 -21.68
N GLY A 503 5.51 -17.85 -21.64
CA GLY A 503 6.06 -18.42 -20.41
C GLY A 503 6.39 -17.35 -19.35
N ASP A 504 7.02 -16.25 -19.76
CA ASP A 504 7.36 -15.15 -18.86
C ASP A 504 6.11 -14.42 -18.37
N ALA A 505 5.11 -14.26 -19.24
CA ALA A 505 3.82 -13.67 -18.85
C ALA A 505 3.08 -14.52 -17.81
N ILE A 506 3.07 -15.86 -17.98
CA ILE A 506 2.52 -16.78 -16.99
C ILE A 506 3.32 -16.71 -15.68
N CYS A 507 4.65 -16.75 -15.75
CA CYS A 507 5.50 -16.67 -14.55
C CYS A 507 5.33 -15.34 -13.81
N LEU A 508 5.20 -14.21 -14.51
CA LEU A 508 4.94 -12.92 -13.89
C LEU A 508 3.55 -12.87 -13.25
N THR A 509 2.54 -13.48 -13.88
CA THR A 509 1.18 -13.57 -13.33
C THR A 509 1.16 -14.41 -12.05
N LEU A 510 1.86 -15.55 -12.03
CA LEU A 510 2.01 -16.39 -10.84
C LEU A 510 2.77 -15.67 -9.73
N LEU A 511 3.82 -14.91 -10.08
CA LEU A 511 4.54 -14.09 -9.11
C LEU A 511 3.65 -12.99 -8.52
N ALA A 512 2.82 -12.34 -9.35
CA ALA A 512 1.86 -11.35 -8.91
C ALA A 512 0.84 -11.97 -7.93
N LYS A 513 0.28 -13.15 -8.26
CA LYS A 513 -0.62 -13.91 -7.38
C LYS A 513 0.02 -14.22 -6.04
N ALA A 514 1.26 -14.74 -6.05
CA ALA A 514 2.02 -15.06 -4.83
C ALA A 514 2.29 -13.81 -3.98
N CYS A 515 2.54 -12.65 -4.61
CA CYS A 515 2.68 -11.39 -3.89
C CYS A 515 1.36 -10.93 -3.25
N THR A 516 0.22 -11.27 -3.85
CA THR A 516 -1.12 -10.90 -3.36
C THR A 516 -1.79 -11.95 -2.48
N GLU A 517 -1.06 -12.93 -1.95
CA GLU A 517 -1.62 -13.93 -1.02
C GLU A 517 -2.24 -13.30 0.22
N GLU A 518 -3.31 -13.90 0.75
CA GLU A 518 -4.00 -13.40 1.94
C GLU A 518 -3.08 -13.46 3.17
N ASP A 519 -2.42 -14.60 3.38
CA ASP A 519 -1.45 -14.77 4.46
C ASP A 519 -0.12 -14.06 4.13
N PRO A 520 0.29 -13.03 4.89
CA PRO A 520 1.55 -12.33 4.66
C PRO A 520 2.78 -13.23 4.78
N HIS A 521 2.72 -14.36 5.48
CA HIS A 521 3.83 -15.30 5.59
C HIS A 521 4.07 -16.10 4.31
N GLN A 522 3.02 -16.35 3.50
CA GLN A 522 3.12 -17.05 2.22
C GLN A 522 3.64 -16.16 1.09
N ARG A 523 3.54 -14.83 1.23
CA ARG A 523 4.08 -13.90 0.24
C ARG A 523 5.61 -14.04 0.13
N PRO A 524 6.21 -13.93 -1.06
CA PRO A 524 7.66 -13.89 -1.19
C PRO A 524 8.25 -12.64 -0.49
N THR A 525 9.56 -12.65 -0.21
CA THR A 525 10.26 -11.41 0.14
C THR A 525 10.61 -10.63 -1.14
N MET A 526 10.87 -9.33 -1.05
CA MET A 526 11.35 -8.57 -2.22
C MET A 526 12.68 -9.09 -2.79
N ASN A 527 13.50 -9.77 -1.98
CA ASN A 527 14.70 -10.45 -2.46
C ASN A 527 14.35 -11.67 -3.32
N ASP A 528 13.32 -12.43 -2.96
CA ASP A 528 12.83 -13.56 -3.75
C ASP A 528 12.16 -13.08 -5.04
N VAL A 529 11.35 -12.01 -4.95
CA VAL A 529 10.74 -11.34 -6.11
C VAL A 529 11.80 -10.90 -7.12
N LEU A 530 12.89 -10.25 -6.67
CA LEU A 530 13.98 -9.83 -7.54
C LEU A 530 14.65 -11.01 -8.26
N LYS A 531 14.92 -12.10 -7.55
CA LYS A 531 15.51 -13.31 -8.13
C LYS A 531 14.59 -13.94 -9.18
N ALA A 532 13.28 -13.91 -8.95
CA ALA A 532 12.30 -14.43 -9.90
C ALA A 532 12.25 -13.55 -11.16
N ILE A 533 12.12 -12.23 -11.01
CA ILE A 533 12.04 -11.31 -12.16
C ILE A 533 13.33 -11.27 -12.96
N SER A 534 14.50 -11.33 -12.32
CA SER A 534 15.78 -11.35 -13.05
C SER A 534 15.97 -12.57 -13.96
N ARG A 535 15.12 -13.59 -13.85
CA ARG A 535 15.12 -14.77 -14.73
C ARG A 535 14.15 -14.65 -15.91
N MET A 536 13.23 -13.68 -15.85
CA MET A 536 12.22 -13.39 -16.87
C MET A 536 12.58 -12.15 -17.72
N ALA A 537 13.63 -11.42 -17.33
CA ALA A 537 14.06 -10.14 -17.91
C ALA A 537 15.33 -10.29 -18.77
#